data_AF-A0AA38FSQ6-F1
#
_entry.id   AF-A0AA38FSQ6-F1
#
_cell.length_a   1.000
_cell.length_b   1.000
_cell.length_c   1.000
_cell.angle_alpha   90.00
_cell.angle_beta   90.00
_cell.angle_gamma   90.00
#
_symmetry.space_group_name_H-M   'P 1'
#
loop_
_entity.id
_entity.type
_entity.pdbx_description
1 polymer ?
#
loop_
_entity_poly.entity_id
_entity_poly.type
_entity_poly.pdbx_seq_one_letter_code
_entity_poly.pdbx_strand_id
1 'polypeptide(L)'
;VFLVAMVTVVFVWTGEAESKKHGAVVVDVDGKALRAGVQYYVLPLRRGSGGGLTLNARNDECPKVVAQERGELERGLPVVFEPASGKKGVTIRERAEQIIE
;
A
#
# COMPACT_ATOMS: atom_id res chain seq x y z
N VAL A 1 -46.31 -45.28 4.05
CA VAL A 1 -45.47 -44.64 5.10
C VAL A 1 -44.07 -44.51 4.53
N PHE A 2 -43.76 -43.37 3.93
CA PHE A 2 -42.42 -43.07 3.39
C PHE A 2 -41.65 -42.31 4.48
N LEU A 3 -40.65 -42.94 5.08
CA LEU A 3 -39.68 -42.25 5.93
C LEU A 3 -38.42 -42.02 5.10
N VAL A 4 -38.28 -40.81 4.55
CA VAL A 4 -37.03 -40.35 3.94
C VAL A 4 -36.07 -40.06 5.09
N ALA A 5 -35.05 -40.90 5.25
CA ALA A 5 -33.98 -40.65 6.20
C ALA A 5 -33.16 -39.44 5.71
N MET A 6 -33.46 -38.26 6.27
CA MET A 6 -32.63 -37.06 6.13
C MET A 6 -31.29 -37.31 6.82
N VAL A 7 -30.31 -37.81 6.09
CA VAL A 7 -28.91 -37.77 6.54
C VAL A 7 -28.46 -36.32 6.45
N THR A 8 -28.55 -35.58 7.56
CA THR A 8 -27.96 -34.24 7.66
C THR A 8 -26.45 -34.40 7.72
N VAL A 9 -25.79 -34.20 6.59
CA VAL A 9 -24.34 -33.96 6.57
C VAL A 9 -24.13 -32.61 7.24
N VAL A 10 -23.80 -32.62 8.52
CA VAL A 10 -23.36 -31.42 9.23
C VAL A 10 -21.98 -31.09 8.67
N PHE A 11 -21.94 -30.20 7.68
CA PHE A 11 -20.71 -29.51 7.29
C PHE A 11 -20.31 -28.62 8.45
N VAL A 12 -19.57 -29.20 9.41
CA VAL A 12 -18.84 -28.42 10.42
C VAL A 12 -17.79 -27.64 9.64
N TRP A 13 -18.14 -26.41 9.27
CA TRP A 13 -17.26 -25.48 8.61
C TRP A 13 -16.26 -24.99 9.67
N THR A 14 -15.14 -25.68 9.81
CA THR A 14 -13.98 -25.13 10.50
C THR A 14 -13.44 -24.01 9.63
N GLY A 15 -13.89 -22.78 9.87
CA GLY A 15 -13.30 -21.62 9.24
C GLY A 15 -11.85 -21.48 9.71
N GLU A 16 -10.91 -21.71 8.81
CA GLU A 16 -9.49 -21.42 9.05
C GLU A 16 -9.30 -19.91 9.01
N ALA A 17 -8.90 -19.30 10.13
CA ALA A 17 -8.54 -17.88 10.13
C ALA A 17 -7.17 -17.72 9.46
N GLU A 18 -7.13 -17.17 8.24
CA GLU A 18 -5.86 -16.83 7.59
C GLU A 18 -5.14 -15.71 8.36
N SER A 19 -3.97 -16.03 8.92
CA SER A 19 -3.05 -15.02 9.42
C SER A 19 -2.31 -14.40 8.24
N LYS A 20 -2.70 -13.19 7.80
CA LYS A 20 -1.91 -12.41 6.84
C LYS A 20 -0.55 -12.07 7.46
N LYS A 21 0.48 -12.85 7.12
CA LYS A 21 1.86 -12.59 7.55
C LYS A 21 2.42 -11.43 6.72
N HIS A 22 2.72 -10.31 7.36
CA HIS A 22 3.37 -9.18 6.69
C HIS A 22 4.81 -9.52 6.29
N GLY A 23 5.28 -8.92 5.19
CA GLY A 23 6.63 -9.07 4.67
C GLY A 23 7.68 -8.28 5.44
N ALA A 24 8.84 -8.09 4.80
CA ALA A 24 9.96 -7.35 5.35
C ALA A 24 9.60 -5.89 5.61
N VAL A 25 10.38 -5.24 6.47
CA VAL A 25 10.25 -3.79 6.70
C VAL A 25 10.78 -3.07 5.46
N VAL A 26 10.01 -2.13 4.95
CA VAL A 26 10.46 -1.25 3.86
C VAL A 26 11.48 -0.27 4.44
N VAL A 27 12.59 -0.07 3.74
CA VAL A 27 13.65 0.86 4.14
C VAL A 27 13.80 1.99 3.12
N ASP A 28 14.19 3.16 3.60
CA ASP A 28 14.56 4.30 2.75
C ASP A 28 15.99 4.16 2.19
N VAL A 29 16.41 5.17 1.43
CA VAL A 29 17.74 5.22 0.81
C VAL A 29 18.90 5.35 1.82
N ASP A 30 18.61 5.77 3.05
CA ASP A 30 19.58 5.80 4.15
C ASP A 30 19.65 4.43 4.87
N GLY A 31 18.86 3.44 4.46
CA GLY A 31 18.75 2.14 5.12
C GLY A 31 17.92 2.17 6.40
N LYS A 32 17.16 3.23 6.66
CA LYS A 32 16.30 3.34 7.84
C LYS A 32 14.92 2.80 7.54
N ALA A 33 14.28 2.19 8.54
CA ALA A 33 12.91 1.72 8.41
C ALA A 33 11.95 2.88 8.08
N LEU A 34 11.13 2.69 7.06
CA LEU A 34 10.10 3.63 6.65
C LEU A 34 9.00 3.69 7.73
N ARG A 35 8.60 4.90 8.14
CA ARG A 35 7.70 5.12 9.28
C ARG A 35 6.38 5.74 8.82
N ALA A 36 5.29 5.26 9.39
CA ALA A 36 3.98 5.85 9.17
C ALA A 36 3.94 7.33 9.62
N GLY A 37 3.24 8.18 8.86
CA GLY A 37 3.08 9.60 9.20
C GLY A 37 4.30 10.49 8.91
N VAL A 38 5.33 9.95 8.25
CA VAL A 38 6.52 10.70 7.85
C VAL A 38 6.50 10.93 6.34
N GLN A 39 6.96 12.10 5.91
CA GLN A 39 7.04 12.50 4.51
C GLN A 39 8.26 11.86 3.82
N TYR A 40 8.02 11.22 2.67
CA TYR A 40 9.06 10.61 1.83
C TYR A 40 8.91 11.06 0.38
N TYR A 41 10.03 11.27 -0.31
CA TYR A 41 10.03 11.42 -1.76
C TYR A 41 10.15 10.05 -2.42
N VAL A 42 9.28 9.76 -3.38
CA VAL A 42 9.35 8.54 -4.19
C VAL A 42 10.10 8.88 -5.48
N LEU A 43 11.30 8.34 -5.62
CA LEU A 43 12.21 8.62 -6.73
C LEU A 43 12.51 7.35 -7.54
N PRO A 44 12.74 7.47 -8.86
CA PRO A 44 13.19 6.35 -9.68
C PRO A 44 14.55 5.84 -9.20
N LEU A 45 14.72 4.52 -9.16
CA LEU A 45 15.99 3.91 -8.77
C LEU A 45 17.09 4.13 -9.82
N ARG A 46 16.72 4.26 -11.11
CA ARG A 46 17.65 4.44 -12.22
C ARG A 46 17.68 5.90 -12.66
N ARG A 47 18.89 6.42 -12.85
CA ARG A 47 19.13 7.74 -13.46
C ARG A 47 18.59 7.83 -14.88
N GLY A 48 18.30 9.04 -15.35
CA GLY A 48 17.71 9.30 -16.66
C GLY A 48 16.27 8.82 -16.84
N SER A 49 15.59 8.43 -15.76
CA SER A 49 14.21 7.90 -15.80
C SER A 49 13.16 8.92 -15.37
N GLY A 50 13.50 10.21 -15.34
CA GLY A 50 12.66 11.30 -14.83
C GLY A 50 12.87 11.58 -13.34
N GLY A 51 12.00 12.40 -12.77
CA GLY A 51 12.03 12.83 -11.37
C GLY A 51 11.05 12.06 -10.48
N GLY A 52 10.68 12.66 -9.36
CA GLY A 52 9.78 12.07 -8.36
C GLY A 52 8.29 12.15 -8.72
N LEU A 53 7.44 11.75 -7.77
CA LEU A 53 5.98 11.78 -7.95
C LEU A 53 5.41 13.19 -7.75
N THR A 54 4.41 13.54 -8.56
CA THR A 54 3.73 14.85 -8.52
C THR A 54 2.26 14.69 -8.84
N LEU A 55 1.50 15.77 -8.74
CA LEU A 55 0.08 15.80 -9.11
C LEU A 55 -0.10 16.61 -10.40
N ASN A 56 -0.62 15.95 -11.43
CA ASN A 56 -0.94 16.59 -12.70
C ASN A 56 -2.46 16.63 -12.92
N ALA A 57 -2.96 17.72 -13.49
CA ALA A 57 -4.35 17.81 -13.91
C ALA A 57 -4.43 17.38 -15.38
N ARG A 58 -5.29 16.43 -15.70
CA ARG A 58 -5.59 16.14 -17.11
C ARG A 58 -6.54 17.25 -17.58
N ASN A 59 -6.06 18.17 -18.42
CA ASN A 59 -6.83 19.32 -18.93
C ASN A 59 -7.35 20.26 -17.82
N ASP A 60 -6.56 20.52 -16.77
CA ASP A 60 -6.92 21.41 -15.65
C ASP A 60 -8.17 20.98 -14.85
N GLU A 61 -8.66 19.75 -15.04
CA GLU A 61 -9.78 19.19 -14.31
C GLU A 61 -9.34 18.47 -13.02
N CYS A 62 -10.17 18.58 -11.99
CA CYS A 62 -10.08 17.80 -10.77
C CYS A 62 -10.93 16.52 -10.89
N PRO A 63 -10.51 15.38 -10.31
CA PRO A 63 -9.33 15.21 -9.46
C PRO A 63 -8.01 15.16 -10.24
N LYS A 64 -6.93 15.64 -9.60
CA LYS A 64 -5.58 15.48 -10.15
C LYS A 64 -5.19 14.00 -10.13
N VAL A 65 -4.34 13.61 -11.07
CA VAL A 65 -3.77 12.27 -11.14
C VAL A 65 -2.32 12.30 -10.68
N VAL A 66 -1.86 11.19 -10.10
CA VAL A 66 -0.45 11.00 -9.80
C VAL A 66 0.31 10.88 -11.12
N ALA A 67 1.33 11.72 -11.26
CA ALA A 67 2.23 11.73 -12.40
C ALA A 67 3.67 11.67 -11.91
N GLN A 68 4.60 11.47 -12.85
CA GLN A 68 6.02 11.53 -12.58
C GLN A 68 6.60 12.82 -13.18
N GLU A 69 7.45 13.50 -12.42
CA GLU A 69 8.18 14.67 -12.90
C GLU A 69 9.08 14.31 -14.08
N ARG A 70 9.23 15.25 -15.02
CA ARG A 70 10.04 15.02 -16.23
C ARG A 70 11.53 15.21 -15.96
N GLY A 71 11.90 16.17 -15.11
CA GLY A 71 13.28 16.46 -14.78
C GLY A 71 13.82 15.53 -13.69
N GLU A 72 14.98 14.91 -13.93
CA GLU A 72 15.64 14.05 -12.92
C GLU A 72 15.99 14.78 -11.62
N LEU A 73 16.17 16.10 -11.67
CA LEU A 73 16.44 16.94 -10.50
C LEU A 73 15.17 17.34 -9.73
N GLU A 74 13.99 17.11 -10.31
CA GLU A 74 12.71 17.46 -9.72
C GLU A 74 12.25 16.33 -8.79
N ARG A 75 12.27 16.57 -7.48
CA ARG A 75 11.86 15.57 -6.48
C ARG A 75 10.35 15.35 -6.41
N GLY A 76 9.57 16.23 -7.01
CA GLY A 76 8.12 16.23 -6.93
C GLY A 76 7.60 16.57 -5.54
N LEU A 77 6.43 16.04 -5.20
CA LEU A 77 5.75 16.19 -3.92
C LEU A 77 6.08 15.01 -3.00
N PRO A 78 6.30 15.25 -1.70
CA PRO A 78 6.44 14.16 -0.74
C PRO A 78 5.10 13.46 -0.52
N VAL A 79 5.16 12.19 -0.15
CA VAL A 79 4.00 11.38 0.24
C VAL A 79 4.14 10.89 1.67
N VAL A 80 3.00 10.60 2.31
CA VAL A 80 2.92 10.01 3.63
C VAL A 80 2.30 8.62 3.52
N PHE A 81 2.96 7.62 4.12
CA PHE A 81 2.40 6.28 4.22
C PHE A 81 1.64 6.12 5.53
N GLU A 82 0.43 5.56 5.45
CA GLU A 82 -0.39 5.23 6.61
C GLU A 82 -0.86 3.77 6.56
N PRO A 83 -0.70 2.98 7.62
CA PRO A 83 -1.26 1.63 7.66
C PRO A 83 -2.78 1.68 7.55
N ALA A 84 -3.35 0.90 6.64
CA ALA A 84 -4.81 0.80 6.49
C ALA A 84 -5.52 0.34 7.78
N SER A 85 -4.77 -0.31 8.69
CA SER A 85 -5.23 -0.67 10.04
C SER A 85 -5.43 0.52 11.00
N GLY A 86 -5.05 1.74 10.63
CA GLY A 86 -5.14 2.94 11.47
C GLY A 86 -4.12 3.00 12.62
N LYS A 87 -3.20 2.04 12.71
CA LYS A 87 -2.16 2.02 13.75
C LYS A 87 -1.07 3.06 13.45
N LYS A 88 -0.92 4.04 14.34
CA LYS A 88 0.08 5.11 14.23
C LYS A 88 1.47 4.66 14.71
N GLY A 89 2.52 5.27 14.18
CA GLY A 89 3.91 5.03 14.60
C GLY A 89 4.45 3.64 14.23
N VAL A 90 3.77 2.93 13.34
CA VAL A 90 4.17 1.59 12.88
C VAL A 90 5.17 1.72 11.72
N THR A 91 6.10 0.77 11.64
CA THR A 91 7.00 0.63 10.49
C THR A 91 6.25 0.06 9.29
N ILE A 92 6.46 0.65 8.12
CA ILE A 92 5.83 0.20 6.88
C ILE A 92 6.45 -1.14 6.46
N ARG A 93 5.61 -2.07 6.04
CA ARG A 93 6.00 -3.44 5.70
C ARG A 93 5.50 -3.81 4.31
N GLU A 94 6.28 -4.63 3.63
CA GLU A 94 5.86 -5.27 2.39
C GLU A 94 4.63 -6.17 2.64
N ARG A 95 3.82 -6.39 1.59
CA ARG A 95 2.61 -7.22 1.67
C ARG A 95 1.66 -6.81 2.80
N ALA A 96 1.65 -5.51 3.12
CA ALA A 96 0.73 -4.91 4.06
C ALA A 96 -0.01 -3.76 3.35
N GLU A 97 -1.31 -3.64 3.58
CA GLU A 97 -2.13 -2.59 2.99
C GLU A 97 -1.79 -1.24 3.62
N GLN A 98 -1.47 -0.26 2.77
CA GLN A 98 -1.14 1.12 3.15
C GLN A 98 -2.01 2.08 2.34
N ILE A 99 -2.32 3.21 2.96
CA ILE A 99 -2.84 4.41 2.31
C ILE A 99 -1.65 5.33 2.06
N ILE A 100 -1.65 6.01 0.91
CA ILE A 100 -0.62 6.98 0.54
C ILE A 100 -1.33 8.32 0.38
N GLU A 101 -0.90 9.30 1.16
CA GLU A 101 -1.41 10.68 1.14
C GLU A 101 -0.39 11.66 0.56
#